data_AF-A0A940AGF5-F1
#
_entry.id   AF-A0A940AGF5-F1
#
_cell.length_a   1.000
_cell.length_b   1.000
_cell.length_c   1.000
_cell.angle_alpha   90.00
_cell.angle_beta   90.00
_cell.angle_gamma   90.00
#
_symmetry.space_group_name_H-M   'P 1'
#
loop_
_entity.id
_entity.type
_entity.pdbx_description
1 polymer ?
#
loop_
_entity_poly.entity_id
_entity_poly.type
_entity_poly.pdbx_seq_one_letter_code
_entity_poly.pdbx_strand_id
1 'polypeptide(L)'
;MDLMDFCRDLQIGSVDQEKLKPVWEELIQGWDGTLPFFLNQEYFERLYPYCKAPFTLEQVRPYTDAVIRIAREKPAAALLAYVTWRGAFKLAPGVDFDFLPDPLPFFGKEYSGIFGFMISLGAYPLMVKAYAEAGVPEKYAQDALQWMGGTMLAYGAAHEGLPGRPYQFHWIRRYIEKVLFRIGRLEYLMHPCPGWLPAVYLHENGDVAVLCRDGWTFREDGWRARDGERVFFTALLTETDHSVTGIPCRADGTADLEHPLTLNTSEWKPAVSPWDLCPSIHIPSGSRMPFEEVKDSLLNAREFFARYFHRQIPLFCCCSWILNPAWEFLLDHSNMARFRQEGFAFPSPSWSPKTGMSFIFGRDDVSPLELPAVNSVQRAFQEAYRRDLIGTGGIFVLARDLEKLGNQYYRRK
;
A
#
# COMPACT_ATOMS: atom_id res chain seq x y z
N MET A 1 -15.87 -16.44 -28.51
CA MET A 1 -15.84 -14.99 -28.81
C MET A 1 -14.40 -14.66 -29.15
N ASP A 2 -14.16 -14.10 -30.33
CA ASP A 2 -12.81 -13.67 -30.71
C ASP A 2 -12.47 -12.29 -30.10
N LEU A 3 -11.21 -11.88 -30.23
CA LEU A 3 -10.72 -10.61 -29.69
C LEU A 3 -11.46 -9.40 -30.28
N MET A 4 -11.78 -9.43 -31.57
CA MET A 4 -12.40 -8.28 -32.26
C MET A 4 -13.83 -8.06 -31.78
N ASP A 5 -14.58 -9.13 -31.60
CA ASP A 5 -15.92 -9.10 -31.02
C ASP A 5 -15.88 -8.61 -29.57
N PHE A 6 -14.94 -9.12 -28.76
CA PHE A 6 -14.75 -8.69 -27.38
C PHE A 6 -14.43 -7.19 -27.27
N CYS A 7 -13.48 -6.72 -28.07
CA CYS A 7 -13.08 -5.30 -28.08
C CYS A 7 -14.19 -4.38 -28.57
N ARG A 8 -14.98 -4.81 -29.57
CA ARG A 8 -16.12 -4.04 -30.07
C ARG A 8 -17.20 -3.89 -29.00
N ASP A 9 -17.57 -4.98 -28.33
CA ASP A 9 -18.63 -4.97 -27.30
C ASP A 9 -18.24 -4.12 -26.08
N LEU A 10 -16.95 -4.05 -25.76
CA LEU A 10 -16.39 -3.21 -24.70
C LEU A 10 -15.98 -1.80 -25.13
N GLN A 11 -16.10 -1.47 -26.43
CA GLN A 11 -15.67 -0.19 -26.99
C GLN A 11 -14.18 0.10 -26.72
N ILE A 12 -13.33 -0.94 -26.74
CA ILE A 12 -11.88 -0.81 -26.55
C ILE A 12 -11.27 -0.13 -27.78
N GLY A 13 -10.55 0.98 -27.57
CA GLY A 13 -9.88 1.72 -28.63
C GLY A 13 -8.74 0.92 -29.28
N SER A 14 -8.44 1.19 -30.56
CA SER A 14 -7.49 0.41 -31.36
C SER A 14 -6.10 0.27 -30.71
N VAL A 15 -5.61 1.32 -30.04
CA VAL A 15 -4.32 1.29 -29.31
C VAL A 15 -4.30 0.23 -28.21
N ASP A 16 -5.40 0.09 -27.48
CA ASP A 16 -5.52 -0.87 -26.37
C ASP A 16 -5.81 -2.29 -26.85
N GLN A 17 -6.43 -2.44 -28.04
CA GLN A 17 -6.57 -3.73 -28.70
C GLN A 17 -5.19 -4.35 -29.02
N GLU A 18 -4.23 -3.55 -29.49
CA GLU A 18 -2.87 -4.03 -29.77
C GLU A 18 -2.16 -4.57 -28.53
N LYS A 19 -2.49 -4.07 -27.34
CA LYS A 19 -1.94 -4.57 -26.07
C LYS A 19 -2.50 -5.95 -25.69
N LEU A 20 -3.73 -6.27 -26.10
CA LEU A 20 -4.37 -7.57 -25.83
C LEU A 20 -3.95 -8.66 -26.80
N LYS A 21 -3.71 -8.32 -28.08
CA LYS A 21 -3.34 -9.28 -29.13
C LYS A 21 -2.26 -10.30 -28.73
N PRO A 22 -1.08 -9.89 -28.19
CA PRO A 22 0.00 -10.85 -27.91
C PRO A 22 -0.34 -11.84 -26.80
N VAL A 23 -1.32 -11.53 -25.94
CA VAL A 23 -1.67 -12.35 -24.76
C VAL A 23 -3.08 -12.96 -24.85
N TRP A 24 -3.83 -12.68 -25.92
CA TRP A 24 -5.25 -13.04 -26.00
C TRP A 24 -5.51 -14.54 -25.87
N GLU A 25 -4.77 -15.37 -26.59
CA GLU A 25 -4.91 -16.84 -26.52
C GLU A 25 -4.66 -17.37 -25.11
N GLU A 26 -3.66 -16.81 -24.41
CA GLU A 26 -3.39 -17.15 -23.02
C GLU A 26 -4.50 -16.67 -22.08
N LEU A 27 -5.11 -15.51 -22.36
CA LEU A 27 -6.17 -14.91 -21.54
C LEU A 27 -7.50 -15.68 -21.63
N ILE A 28 -7.82 -16.27 -22.77
CA ILE A 28 -9.07 -17.03 -22.95
C ILE A 28 -8.92 -18.53 -22.67
N GLN A 29 -7.68 -19.01 -22.49
CA GLN A 29 -7.41 -20.43 -22.31
C GLN A 29 -8.17 -21.01 -21.11
N GLY A 30 -9.03 -21.99 -21.39
CA GLY A 30 -9.82 -22.70 -20.39
C GLY A 30 -11.12 -21.99 -20.01
N TRP A 31 -11.53 -20.97 -20.75
CA TRP A 31 -12.89 -20.45 -20.68
C TRP A 31 -13.84 -21.35 -21.48
N ASP A 32 -14.93 -21.77 -20.87
CA ASP A 32 -15.93 -22.68 -21.44
C ASP A 32 -17.21 -21.95 -21.89
N GLY A 33 -17.22 -20.62 -21.87
CA GLY A 33 -18.39 -19.80 -22.18
C GLY A 33 -19.36 -19.61 -21.02
N THR A 34 -19.09 -20.17 -19.84
CA THR A 34 -19.93 -20.02 -18.66
C THR A 34 -19.50 -18.84 -17.78
N LEU A 35 -20.32 -18.54 -16.77
CA LEU A 35 -19.97 -17.55 -15.75
C LEU A 35 -18.75 -18.02 -14.96
N PRO A 36 -17.73 -17.17 -14.77
CA PRO A 36 -16.65 -17.45 -13.83
C PRO A 36 -17.19 -17.80 -12.44
N PHE A 37 -16.57 -18.76 -11.76
CA PHE A 37 -17.03 -19.28 -10.47
C PHE A 37 -17.22 -18.21 -9.37
N PHE A 38 -16.50 -17.08 -9.47
CA PHE A 38 -16.59 -15.97 -8.52
C PHE A 38 -17.73 -14.99 -8.84
N LEU A 39 -18.36 -15.09 -10.01
CA LEU A 39 -19.65 -14.45 -10.31
C LEU A 39 -20.80 -15.34 -9.84
N ASN A 40 -20.80 -15.63 -8.54
CA ASN A 40 -21.74 -16.52 -7.88
C ASN A 40 -22.13 -15.95 -6.51
N GLN A 41 -23.43 -15.96 -6.23
CA GLN A 41 -24.00 -15.32 -5.06
C GLN A 41 -23.62 -16.06 -3.75
N GLU A 42 -23.64 -17.39 -3.75
CA GLU A 42 -23.22 -18.22 -2.61
C GLU A 42 -21.72 -18.05 -2.32
N TYR A 43 -20.89 -18.02 -3.38
CA TYR A 43 -19.46 -17.79 -3.25
C TYR A 43 -19.17 -16.43 -2.62
N PHE A 44 -19.86 -15.38 -3.07
CA PHE A 44 -19.74 -14.04 -2.53
C PHE A 44 -20.14 -14.00 -1.05
N GLU A 45 -21.32 -14.53 -0.72
CA GLU A 45 -21.86 -14.50 0.66
C GLU A 45 -21.01 -15.27 1.65
N ARG A 46 -20.35 -16.33 1.22
CA ARG A 46 -19.40 -17.07 2.04
C ARG A 46 -18.17 -16.24 2.41
N LEU A 47 -17.65 -15.44 1.50
CA LEU A 47 -16.39 -14.70 1.70
C LEU A 47 -16.59 -13.30 2.26
N TYR A 48 -17.70 -12.64 1.93
CA TYR A 48 -17.96 -11.26 2.30
C TYR A 48 -17.85 -10.94 3.81
N PRO A 49 -18.27 -11.84 4.75
CA PRO A 49 -18.10 -11.59 6.19
C PRO A 49 -16.64 -11.41 6.64
N TYR A 50 -15.68 -11.96 5.90
CA TYR A 50 -14.24 -11.80 6.15
C TYR A 50 -13.70 -10.47 5.60
N CYS A 51 -14.37 -9.88 4.60
CA CYS A 51 -13.96 -8.61 4.00
C CYS A 51 -14.09 -7.42 4.94
N LYS A 52 -14.94 -7.51 5.99
CA LYS A 52 -15.21 -6.40 6.93
C LYS A 52 -15.53 -5.07 6.22
N ALA A 53 -16.24 -5.16 5.09
CA ALA A 53 -16.68 -4.03 4.30
C ALA A 53 -17.69 -3.15 5.09
N PRO A 54 -17.82 -1.86 4.76
CA PRO A 54 -18.72 -0.94 5.46
C PRO A 54 -20.20 -1.17 5.16
N PHE A 55 -20.53 -1.92 4.10
CA PHE A 55 -21.90 -2.24 3.70
C PHE A 55 -22.30 -3.62 4.21
N THR A 56 -23.55 -3.80 4.65
CA THR A 56 -24.08 -5.12 5.02
C THR A 56 -24.27 -6.00 3.78
N LEU A 57 -24.36 -7.32 3.98
CA LEU A 57 -24.70 -8.26 2.90
C LEU A 57 -26.02 -7.89 2.20
N GLU A 58 -27.02 -7.46 2.96
CA GLU A 58 -28.32 -7.04 2.44
C GLU A 58 -28.20 -5.80 1.54
N GLN A 59 -27.34 -4.84 1.90
CA GLN A 59 -27.11 -3.63 1.11
C GLN A 59 -26.40 -3.92 -0.22
N VAL A 60 -25.47 -4.89 -0.26
CA VAL A 60 -24.70 -5.19 -1.48
C VAL A 60 -25.35 -6.23 -2.38
N ARG A 61 -26.24 -7.07 -1.85
CA ARG A 61 -26.90 -8.16 -2.58
C ARG A 61 -27.59 -7.70 -3.89
N PRO A 62 -28.37 -6.60 -3.92
CA PRO A 62 -28.98 -6.14 -5.17
C PRO A 62 -27.95 -5.84 -6.27
N TYR A 63 -26.76 -5.33 -5.89
CA TYR A 63 -25.68 -5.02 -6.83
C TYR A 63 -25.01 -6.29 -7.36
N THR A 64 -24.76 -7.28 -6.50
CA THR A 64 -24.17 -8.56 -6.93
C THR A 64 -25.14 -9.35 -7.80
N ASP A 65 -26.43 -9.38 -7.47
CA ASP A 65 -27.48 -10.00 -8.29
C ASP A 65 -27.55 -9.34 -9.68
N ALA A 66 -27.48 -8.01 -9.75
CA ALA A 66 -27.46 -7.28 -11.01
C ALA A 66 -26.21 -7.62 -11.85
N VAL A 67 -25.02 -7.65 -11.25
CA VAL A 67 -23.78 -8.03 -11.96
C VAL A 67 -23.87 -9.45 -12.52
N ILE A 68 -24.31 -10.42 -11.71
CA ILE A 68 -24.44 -11.82 -12.13
C ILE A 68 -25.46 -11.94 -13.27
N ARG A 69 -26.60 -11.25 -13.18
CA ARG A 69 -27.62 -11.23 -14.23
C ARG A 69 -27.08 -10.64 -15.54
N ILE A 70 -26.44 -9.46 -15.47
CA ILE A 70 -25.85 -8.80 -16.66
C ILE A 70 -24.79 -9.70 -17.31
N ALA A 71 -23.91 -10.31 -16.52
CA ALA A 71 -22.88 -11.21 -17.02
C ALA A 71 -23.48 -12.48 -17.66
N ARG A 72 -24.63 -12.94 -17.19
CA ARG A 72 -25.35 -14.09 -17.77
C ARG A 72 -26.01 -13.73 -19.11
N GLU A 73 -26.58 -12.53 -19.21
CA GLU A 73 -27.24 -12.03 -20.42
C GLU A 73 -26.24 -11.58 -21.50
N LYS A 74 -25.03 -11.17 -21.11
CA LYS A 74 -23.99 -10.64 -22.00
C LYS A 74 -22.70 -11.47 -21.92
N PRO A 75 -22.44 -12.40 -22.86
CA PRO A 75 -21.23 -13.22 -22.87
C PRO A 75 -19.91 -12.42 -22.81
N ALA A 76 -19.86 -11.23 -23.40
CA ALA A 76 -18.68 -10.36 -23.34
C ALA A 76 -18.38 -9.86 -21.91
N ALA A 77 -19.41 -9.64 -21.09
CA ALA A 77 -19.24 -9.23 -19.70
C ALA A 77 -18.72 -10.40 -18.82
N ALA A 78 -19.21 -11.62 -19.06
CA ALA A 78 -18.67 -12.83 -18.43
C ALA A 78 -17.21 -13.08 -18.85
N LEU A 79 -16.91 -12.92 -20.14
CA LEU A 79 -15.56 -13.04 -20.66
C LEU A 79 -14.63 -11.98 -20.06
N LEU A 80 -15.07 -10.73 -19.93
CA LEU A 80 -14.29 -9.66 -19.30
C LEU A 80 -13.87 -10.07 -17.88
N ALA A 81 -14.81 -10.57 -17.07
CA ALA A 81 -14.49 -11.06 -15.74
C ALA A 81 -13.44 -12.17 -15.77
N TYR A 82 -13.60 -13.15 -16.67
CA TYR A 82 -12.67 -14.26 -16.82
C TYR A 82 -11.26 -13.79 -17.19
N VAL A 83 -11.11 -13.02 -18.27
CA VAL A 83 -9.80 -12.58 -18.77
C VAL A 83 -9.10 -11.67 -17.77
N THR A 84 -9.86 -10.82 -17.07
CA THR A 84 -9.31 -9.94 -16.04
C THR A 84 -8.78 -10.75 -14.85
N TRP A 85 -9.58 -11.69 -14.34
CA TRP A 85 -9.15 -12.58 -13.25
C TRP A 85 -7.93 -13.41 -13.65
N ARG A 86 -7.97 -14.02 -14.83
CA ARG A 86 -6.91 -14.91 -15.31
C ARG A 86 -5.62 -14.15 -15.58
N GLY A 87 -5.69 -13.04 -16.31
CA GLY A 87 -4.53 -12.19 -16.60
C GLY A 87 -3.90 -11.63 -15.33
N ALA A 88 -4.72 -11.13 -14.40
CA ALA A 88 -4.20 -10.53 -13.17
C ALA A 88 -3.61 -11.57 -12.21
N PHE A 89 -4.23 -12.75 -12.07
CA PHE A 89 -3.91 -13.66 -10.96
C PHE A 89 -3.33 -15.01 -11.36
N LYS A 90 -3.49 -15.45 -12.61
CA LYS A 90 -2.99 -16.77 -13.06
C LYS A 90 -1.81 -16.72 -14.02
N LEU A 91 -1.70 -15.70 -14.86
CA LEU A 91 -0.57 -15.57 -15.78
C LEU A 91 0.71 -15.17 -15.04
N ALA A 92 1.86 -15.53 -15.59
CA ALA A 92 3.19 -15.21 -15.09
C ALA A 92 4.11 -14.82 -16.27
N PRO A 93 4.49 -13.52 -16.40
CA PRO A 93 4.09 -12.40 -15.56
C PRO A 93 2.58 -12.12 -15.63
N GLY A 94 2.03 -11.46 -14.60
CA GLY A 94 0.65 -11.00 -14.62
C GLY A 94 0.44 -9.90 -15.66
N VAL A 95 -0.78 -9.76 -16.16
CA VAL A 95 -1.16 -8.67 -17.08
C VAL A 95 -1.65 -7.48 -16.27
N ASP A 96 -1.09 -6.31 -16.57
CA ASP A 96 -1.58 -5.04 -16.06
C ASP A 96 -2.71 -4.51 -16.95
N PHE A 97 -3.89 -4.36 -16.37
CA PHE A 97 -5.10 -3.95 -17.08
C PHE A 97 -5.44 -2.47 -16.87
N ASP A 98 -4.50 -1.65 -16.41
CA ASP A 98 -4.69 -0.19 -16.27
C ASP A 98 -5.07 0.50 -17.59
N PHE A 99 -4.88 -0.16 -18.73
CA PHE A 99 -5.30 0.32 -20.05
C PHE A 99 -6.73 -0.06 -20.44
N LEU A 100 -7.38 -0.99 -19.74
CA LEU A 100 -8.76 -1.35 -20.05
C LEU A 100 -9.69 -0.22 -19.58
N PRO A 101 -10.70 0.16 -20.39
CA PRO A 101 -11.69 1.11 -19.94
C PRO A 101 -12.51 0.51 -18.78
N ASP A 102 -13.05 1.38 -17.92
CA ASP A 102 -14.08 0.96 -16.97
C ASP A 102 -15.21 0.27 -17.74
N PRO A 103 -15.79 -0.83 -17.22
CA PRO A 103 -16.79 -1.61 -17.94
C PRO A 103 -18.19 -0.97 -17.88
N LEU A 104 -18.23 0.37 -17.98
CA LEU A 104 -19.43 1.20 -18.06
C LEU A 104 -20.38 0.74 -19.18
N PRO A 105 -19.93 0.31 -20.38
CA PRO A 105 -20.84 -0.17 -21.42
C PRO A 105 -21.72 -1.35 -20.97
N PHE A 106 -21.25 -2.16 -20.01
CA PHE A 106 -22.01 -3.28 -19.47
C PHE A 106 -22.73 -2.95 -18.17
N PHE A 107 -22.03 -2.29 -17.25
CA PHE A 107 -22.42 -2.20 -15.84
C PHE A 107 -22.82 -0.79 -15.40
N GLY A 108 -22.57 0.24 -16.22
CA GLY A 108 -22.70 1.63 -15.82
C GLY A 108 -21.84 1.97 -14.60
N LYS A 109 -22.01 3.17 -14.06
CA LYS A 109 -21.32 3.59 -12.82
C LYS A 109 -21.76 2.76 -11.61
N GLU A 110 -23.03 2.34 -11.61
CA GLU A 110 -23.69 1.68 -10.49
C GLU A 110 -23.08 0.31 -10.15
N TYR A 111 -22.78 -0.51 -11.16
CA TYR A 111 -22.35 -1.90 -10.94
C TYR A 111 -20.87 -2.16 -11.22
N SER A 112 -20.14 -1.22 -11.86
CA SER A 112 -18.72 -1.41 -12.20
C SER A 112 -17.86 -1.66 -10.96
N GLY A 113 -18.09 -0.90 -9.89
CA GLY A 113 -17.33 -1.05 -8.64
C GLY A 113 -17.49 -2.44 -8.02
N ILE A 114 -18.72 -2.98 -7.95
CA ILE A 114 -18.96 -4.31 -7.37
C ILE A 114 -18.49 -5.42 -8.31
N PHE A 115 -18.55 -5.22 -9.63
CA PHE A 115 -17.98 -6.14 -10.61
C PHE A 115 -16.47 -6.34 -10.38
N GLY A 116 -15.70 -5.25 -10.24
CA GLY A 116 -14.29 -5.31 -9.88
C GLY A 116 -14.04 -5.99 -8.54
N PHE A 117 -14.91 -5.76 -7.55
CA PHE A 117 -14.83 -6.44 -6.26
C PHE A 117 -15.06 -7.96 -6.36
N MET A 118 -16.04 -8.42 -7.15
CA MET A 118 -16.29 -9.86 -7.34
C MET A 118 -15.11 -10.56 -8.04
N ILE A 119 -14.47 -9.92 -9.04
CA ILE A 119 -13.23 -10.42 -9.65
C ILE A 119 -12.12 -10.59 -8.61
N SER A 120 -12.01 -9.63 -7.68
CA SER A 120 -11.01 -9.64 -6.60
C SER A 120 -11.16 -10.84 -5.68
N LEU A 121 -12.40 -11.21 -5.34
CA LEU A 121 -12.68 -12.41 -4.54
C LEU A 121 -12.30 -13.70 -5.26
N GLY A 122 -12.20 -13.68 -6.60
CA GLY A 122 -11.66 -14.78 -7.39
C GLY A 122 -10.19 -15.10 -7.09
N ALA A 123 -9.43 -14.18 -6.48
CA ALA A 123 -8.05 -14.42 -6.06
C ALA A 123 -7.96 -15.33 -4.83
N TYR A 124 -9.01 -15.42 -4.01
CA TYR A 124 -9.00 -16.15 -2.73
C TYR A 124 -8.50 -17.60 -2.81
N PRO A 125 -9.02 -18.48 -3.68
CA PRO A 125 -8.51 -19.84 -3.79
C PRO A 125 -7.04 -19.92 -4.21
N LEU A 126 -6.55 -18.92 -4.97
CA LEU A 126 -5.14 -18.84 -5.37
C LEU A 126 -4.25 -18.43 -4.18
N MET A 127 -4.71 -17.50 -3.34
CA MET A 127 -4.04 -17.13 -2.10
C MET A 127 -3.97 -18.31 -1.12
N VAL A 128 -5.09 -19.02 -0.91
CA VAL A 128 -5.14 -20.21 -0.04
C VAL A 128 -4.14 -21.27 -0.50
N LYS A 129 -4.12 -21.57 -1.81
CA LYS A 129 -3.17 -22.51 -2.39
C LYS A 129 -1.72 -22.06 -2.17
N ALA A 130 -1.39 -20.82 -2.52
CA ALA A 130 -0.04 -20.29 -2.41
C ALA A 130 0.47 -20.32 -0.96
N TYR A 131 -0.39 -20.02 0.01
CA TYR A 131 -0.08 -20.02 1.44
C TYR A 131 0.09 -21.44 1.98
N ALA A 132 -0.77 -22.37 1.59
CA ALA A 132 -0.63 -23.79 1.96
C ALA A 132 0.71 -24.36 1.50
N GLU A 133 1.15 -24.04 0.27
CA GLU A 133 2.46 -24.44 -0.26
C GLU A 133 3.64 -23.87 0.54
N ALA A 134 3.45 -22.75 1.25
CA ALA A 134 4.45 -22.14 2.14
C ALA A 134 4.26 -22.50 3.62
N GLY A 135 3.35 -23.43 3.95
CA GLY A 135 3.01 -23.78 5.33
C GLY A 135 2.30 -22.67 6.12
N VAL A 136 1.82 -21.63 5.44
CA VAL A 136 1.09 -20.50 6.03
C VAL A 136 -0.38 -20.87 6.19
N PRO A 137 -0.97 -20.76 7.41
CA PRO A 137 -2.38 -21.08 7.63
C PRO A 137 -3.35 -20.23 6.80
N GLU A 138 -4.46 -20.84 6.38
CA GLU A 138 -5.52 -20.20 5.58
C GLU A 138 -6.03 -18.88 6.19
N LYS A 139 -6.01 -18.73 7.52
CA LYS A 139 -6.44 -17.51 8.20
C LYS A 139 -5.76 -16.25 7.64
N TYR A 140 -4.50 -16.33 7.20
CA TYR A 140 -3.80 -15.17 6.62
C TYR A 140 -4.35 -14.80 5.23
N ALA A 141 -4.85 -15.78 4.46
CA ALA A 141 -5.54 -15.51 3.21
C ALA A 141 -6.94 -14.92 3.46
N GLN A 142 -7.62 -15.35 4.53
CA GLN A 142 -8.88 -14.76 4.97
C GLN A 142 -8.68 -13.31 5.45
N ASP A 143 -7.63 -13.05 6.23
CA ASP A 143 -7.29 -11.70 6.71
C ASP A 143 -7.03 -10.75 5.53
N ALA A 144 -6.36 -11.20 4.47
CA ALA A 144 -6.13 -10.40 3.26
C ALA A 144 -7.42 -9.89 2.61
N LEU A 145 -8.56 -10.57 2.79
CA LEU A 145 -9.87 -10.10 2.29
C LEU A 145 -10.31 -8.78 2.96
N GLN A 146 -9.85 -8.50 4.18
CA GLN A 146 -10.15 -7.25 4.88
C GLN A 146 -9.62 -6.03 4.14
N TRP A 147 -8.50 -6.16 3.41
CA TRP A 147 -8.01 -5.10 2.54
C TRP A 147 -9.04 -4.76 1.46
N MET A 148 -9.62 -5.79 0.82
CA MET A 148 -10.60 -5.62 -0.25
C MET A 148 -11.84 -4.87 0.27
N GLY A 149 -12.39 -5.27 1.42
CA GLY A 149 -13.54 -4.56 2.00
C GLY A 149 -13.19 -3.16 2.50
N GLY A 150 -11.99 -2.95 3.06
CA GLY A 150 -11.51 -1.63 3.48
C GLY A 150 -11.45 -0.61 2.34
N THR A 151 -11.12 -1.04 1.11
CA THR A 151 -11.11 -0.15 -0.06
C THR A 151 -12.51 0.34 -0.47
N MET A 152 -13.58 -0.36 -0.08
CA MET A 152 -14.95 0.04 -0.40
C MET A 152 -15.38 1.33 0.29
N LEU A 153 -14.80 1.66 1.45
CA LEU A 153 -15.07 2.91 2.14
C LEU A 153 -14.60 4.12 1.31
N ALA A 154 -13.37 4.06 0.82
CA ALA A 154 -12.80 5.11 -0.02
C ALA A 154 -13.52 5.20 -1.37
N TYR A 155 -13.86 4.05 -1.96
CA TYR A 155 -14.60 4.00 -3.21
C TYR A 155 -15.98 4.65 -3.07
N GLY A 156 -16.76 4.30 -2.05
CA GLY A 156 -18.08 4.88 -1.82
C GLY A 156 -18.02 6.39 -1.59
N ALA A 157 -17.01 6.90 -0.89
CA ALA A 157 -16.81 8.34 -0.73
C ALA A 157 -16.56 9.08 -2.06
N ALA A 158 -15.89 8.43 -3.00
CA ALA A 158 -15.60 8.97 -4.33
C ALA A 158 -16.74 8.77 -5.35
N HIS A 159 -17.65 7.83 -5.11
CA HIS A 159 -18.68 7.38 -6.06
C HIS A 159 -20.08 7.44 -5.46
N GLU A 160 -20.42 8.55 -4.80
CA GLU A 160 -21.80 8.85 -4.37
C GLU A 160 -22.43 7.76 -3.47
N GLY A 161 -21.62 7.07 -2.67
CA GLY A 161 -22.05 6.00 -1.77
C GLY A 161 -22.19 4.62 -2.40
N LEU A 162 -21.85 4.46 -3.69
CA LEU A 162 -21.92 3.17 -4.38
C LEU A 162 -20.93 2.15 -3.78
N PRO A 163 -21.34 0.87 -3.61
CA PRO A 163 -20.43 -0.18 -3.17
C PRO A 163 -19.51 -0.62 -4.31
N GLY A 164 -18.23 -0.85 -3.99
CA GLY A 164 -17.27 -1.30 -4.99
C GLY A 164 -15.83 -0.98 -4.62
N ARG A 165 -14.89 -1.21 -5.54
CA ARG A 165 -13.49 -0.85 -5.36
C ARG A 165 -12.82 -0.50 -6.69
N PRO A 166 -11.69 0.24 -6.67
CA PRO A 166 -10.86 0.39 -7.86
C PRO A 166 -10.20 -0.95 -8.25
N TYR A 167 -9.82 -1.07 -9.53
CA TYR A 167 -9.25 -2.28 -10.14
C TYR A 167 -7.75 -2.51 -9.81
N GLN A 168 -7.35 -2.29 -8.56
CA GLN A 168 -5.96 -2.49 -8.10
C GLN A 168 -5.63 -3.98 -7.92
N PHE A 169 -5.64 -4.75 -9.01
CA PHE A 169 -5.41 -6.19 -8.98
C PHE A 169 -3.93 -6.54 -8.77
N HIS A 170 -3.02 -5.69 -9.22
CA HIS A 170 -1.57 -5.85 -8.96
C HIS A 170 -1.27 -5.94 -7.46
N TRP A 171 -2.03 -5.25 -6.60
CA TRP A 171 -1.84 -5.33 -5.14
C TRP A 171 -2.29 -6.68 -4.59
N ILE A 172 -3.44 -7.18 -5.04
CA ILE A 172 -3.98 -8.49 -4.64
C ILE A 172 -3.04 -9.61 -5.08
N ARG A 173 -2.47 -9.49 -6.28
CA ARG A 173 -1.51 -10.46 -6.82
C ARG A 173 -0.32 -10.69 -5.88
N ARG A 174 0.13 -9.67 -5.16
CA ARG A 174 1.25 -9.77 -4.21
C ARG A 174 1.00 -10.75 -3.05
N TYR A 175 -0.27 -10.96 -2.67
CA TYR A 175 -0.63 -12.02 -1.73
C TYR A 175 -0.39 -13.41 -2.33
N ILE A 176 -0.75 -13.61 -3.61
CA ILE A 176 -0.52 -14.88 -4.33
C ILE A 176 0.99 -15.13 -4.50
N GLU A 177 1.75 -14.07 -4.81
CA GLU A 177 3.21 -14.11 -4.96
C GLU A 177 3.96 -14.26 -3.63
N LYS A 178 3.28 -14.27 -2.49
CA LYS A 178 3.87 -14.39 -1.14
C LYS A 178 4.89 -13.29 -0.84
N VAL A 179 4.67 -12.11 -1.38
CA VAL A 179 5.49 -10.91 -1.07
C VAL A 179 4.71 -9.90 -0.25
N LEU A 180 3.38 -10.00 -0.16
CA LEU A 180 2.56 -9.15 0.70
C LEU A 180 1.79 -10.02 1.70
N PHE A 181 1.76 -9.59 2.96
CA PHE A 181 1.01 -10.29 4.03
C PHE A 181 0.27 -9.29 4.91
N ARG A 182 -1.00 -9.56 5.19
CA ARG A 182 -1.74 -8.84 6.24
C ARG A 182 -1.58 -9.59 7.55
N ILE A 183 -1.10 -8.91 8.58
CA ILE A 183 -0.84 -9.50 9.90
C ILE A 183 -1.35 -8.51 10.95
N GLY A 184 -2.46 -8.81 11.61
CA GLY A 184 -3.12 -7.86 12.51
C GLY A 184 -3.61 -6.61 11.76
N ARG A 185 -3.31 -5.41 12.28
CA ARG A 185 -3.79 -4.14 11.71
C ARG A 185 -3.03 -3.71 10.44
N LEU A 186 -1.83 -4.22 10.20
CA LEU A 186 -0.94 -3.75 9.13
C LEU A 186 -0.75 -4.79 8.02
N GLU A 187 -0.22 -4.30 6.91
CA GLU A 187 0.28 -5.11 5.80
C GLU A 187 1.81 -4.96 5.68
N TYR A 188 2.46 -6.03 5.24
CA TYR A 188 3.91 -6.14 5.16
C TYR A 188 4.29 -6.59 3.76
N LEU A 189 4.84 -5.68 2.96
CA LEU A 189 5.38 -5.98 1.65
C LEU A 189 6.88 -6.27 1.78
N MET A 190 7.26 -7.50 1.51
CA MET A 190 8.64 -7.96 1.53
C MET A 190 9.36 -7.53 0.25
N HIS A 191 10.47 -6.82 0.40
CA HIS A 191 11.35 -6.46 -0.70
C HIS A 191 12.78 -6.20 -0.18
N PRO A 192 13.80 -6.17 -1.06
CA PRO A 192 15.14 -5.72 -0.69
C PRO A 192 15.13 -4.33 -0.06
N CYS A 193 16.12 -4.03 0.78
CA CYS A 193 16.22 -2.78 1.52
C CYS A 193 16.03 -1.57 0.58
N PRO A 194 14.97 -0.77 0.76
CA PRO A 194 14.62 0.27 -0.18
C PRO A 194 15.65 1.41 -0.16
N GLY A 195 15.99 1.93 -1.34
CA GLY A 195 16.94 3.05 -1.48
C GLY A 195 16.47 4.37 -0.86
N TRP A 196 15.19 4.48 -0.50
CA TRP A 196 14.64 5.64 0.22
C TRP A 196 14.84 5.58 1.75
N LEU A 197 15.32 4.46 2.31
CA LEU A 197 15.71 4.40 3.72
C LEU A 197 17.04 5.14 3.95
N PRO A 198 17.20 5.83 5.09
CA PRO A 198 18.49 6.37 5.49
C PRO A 198 19.52 5.26 5.72
N ALA A 199 20.79 5.62 5.79
CA ALA A 199 21.85 4.70 6.19
C ALA A 199 21.82 4.55 7.72
N VAL A 200 21.50 3.35 8.21
CA VAL A 200 21.34 3.06 9.64
C VAL A 200 22.54 2.26 10.12
N TYR A 201 23.19 2.73 11.19
CA TYR A 201 24.36 2.12 11.79
C TYR A 201 24.10 1.78 13.26
N LEU A 202 24.59 0.62 13.68
CA LEU A 202 24.49 0.12 15.05
C LEU A 202 25.88 0.09 15.68
N HIS A 203 25.98 0.58 16.90
CA HIS A 203 27.16 0.43 17.73
C HIS A 203 27.04 -0.80 18.64
N GLU A 204 28.16 -1.36 19.09
CA GLU A 204 28.19 -2.55 19.96
C GLU A 204 27.47 -2.33 21.31
N ASN A 205 27.48 -1.10 21.82
CA ASN A 205 26.74 -0.73 23.04
C ASN A 205 25.21 -0.62 22.85
N GLY A 206 24.71 -0.82 21.62
CA GLY A 206 23.29 -0.71 21.28
C GLY A 206 22.84 0.67 20.77
N ASP A 207 23.75 1.62 20.59
CA ASP A 207 23.47 2.92 19.97
C ASP A 207 23.15 2.81 18.48
N VAL A 208 22.39 3.79 18.01
CA VAL A 208 21.89 3.86 16.63
C VAL A 208 22.24 5.23 16.10
N ALA A 209 22.99 5.26 15.00
CA ALA A 209 23.26 6.45 14.22
C ALA A 209 22.56 6.32 12.88
N VAL A 210 21.92 7.40 12.43
CA VAL A 210 21.16 7.42 11.19
C VAL A 210 21.69 8.57 10.35
N LEU A 211 22.15 8.27 9.15
CA LEU A 211 22.70 9.25 8.22
C LEU A 211 21.81 9.34 6.98
N CYS A 212 21.66 10.56 6.45
CA CYS A 212 21.04 10.79 5.15
C CYS A 212 21.82 10.01 4.07
N ARG A 213 21.12 9.53 3.04
CA ARG A 213 21.80 8.94 1.88
C ARG A 213 22.49 10.01 1.05
N ASP A 214 23.50 9.56 0.31
CA ASP A 214 24.14 10.37 -0.70
C ASP A 214 23.13 10.94 -1.71
N GLY A 215 23.28 12.21 -2.06
CA GLY A 215 22.40 12.89 -3.01
C GLY A 215 21.04 13.30 -2.46
N TRP A 216 20.74 13.08 -1.17
CA TRP A 216 19.52 13.63 -0.58
C TRP A 216 19.54 15.16 -0.55
N THR A 217 18.69 15.76 -1.37
CA THR A 217 18.41 17.19 -1.46
C THR A 217 17.43 17.72 -0.41
N PHE A 218 17.66 18.94 0.05
CA PHE A 218 16.87 19.64 1.06
C PHE A 218 16.55 21.08 0.62
N ARG A 219 15.40 21.57 1.08
CA ARG A 219 14.96 22.97 1.05
C ARG A 219 15.59 23.76 2.20
N GLU A 220 15.48 25.08 2.15
CA GLU A 220 15.99 26.00 3.19
C GLU A 220 15.29 25.80 4.54
N ASP A 221 14.04 25.33 4.54
CA ASP A 221 13.26 25.00 5.74
C ASP A 221 13.58 23.61 6.34
N GLY A 222 14.59 22.91 5.79
CA GLY A 222 15.03 21.60 6.27
C GLY A 222 14.21 20.41 5.76
N TRP A 223 13.18 20.63 4.94
CA TRP A 223 12.42 19.54 4.31
C TRP A 223 13.18 18.95 3.11
N ARG A 224 12.95 17.67 2.80
CA ARG A 224 13.48 17.06 1.56
C ARG A 224 12.85 17.77 0.35
N ALA A 225 13.68 18.21 -0.59
CA ALA A 225 13.20 18.83 -1.82
C ALA A 225 12.54 17.79 -2.72
N ARG A 226 11.44 18.17 -3.38
CA ARG A 226 10.80 17.37 -4.43
C ARG A 226 11.61 17.45 -5.74
N ASP A 227 11.34 16.53 -6.65
CA ASP A 227 11.89 16.60 -8.00
C ASP A 227 11.49 17.92 -8.69
N GLY A 228 12.49 18.63 -9.21
CA GLY A 228 12.31 19.93 -9.86
C GLY A 228 12.19 21.13 -8.92
N GLU A 229 12.20 20.94 -7.59
CA GLU A 229 12.27 22.06 -6.65
C GLU A 229 13.67 22.66 -6.52
N ARG A 230 13.73 23.91 -6.05
CA ARG A 230 14.99 24.55 -5.70
C ARG A 230 15.65 23.79 -4.55
N VAL A 231 16.88 23.34 -4.79
CA VAL A 231 17.73 22.69 -3.79
C VAL A 231 18.54 23.75 -3.04
N PHE A 232 18.46 23.74 -1.71
CA PHE A 232 19.29 24.55 -0.82
C PHE A 232 20.56 23.79 -0.40
N PHE A 233 20.41 22.50 -0.10
CA PHE A 233 21.50 21.66 0.38
C PHE A 233 21.39 20.24 -0.20
N THR A 234 22.52 19.59 -0.49
CA THR A 234 22.60 18.20 -0.93
C THR A 234 23.50 17.43 0.04
N ALA A 235 22.96 16.41 0.71
CA ALA A 235 23.73 15.56 1.60
C ALA A 235 24.72 14.70 0.82
N LEU A 236 25.93 14.59 1.38
CA LEU A 236 26.97 13.69 0.95
C LEU A 236 27.10 12.57 2.00
N LEU A 237 27.16 11.33 1.55
CA LEU A 237 27.52 10.18 2.40
C LEU A 237 28.80 9.59 1.85
N THR A 238 29.91 9.83 2.56
CA THR A 238 31.23 9.33 2.16
C THR A 238 31.63 8.15 3.01
N GLU A 239 32.01 7.06 2.36
CA GLU A 239 32.50 5.84 3.00
C GLU A 239 33.97 5.64 2.63
N THR A 240 34.79 5.33 3.64
CA THR A 240 36.18 4.87 3.50
C THR A 240 36.34 3.53 4.21
N ASP A 241 37.52 2.92 4.12
CA ASP A 241 37.82 1.67 4.82
C ASP A 241 37.73 1.77 6.36
N HIS A 242 37.74 2.98 6.92
CA HIS A 242 37.80 3.21 8.37
C HIS A 242 36.66 4.06 8.90
N SER A 243 36.02 4.88 8.07
CA SER A 243 34.98 5.79 8.54
C SER A 243 33.84 5.98 7.55
N VAL A 244 32.67 6.29 8.08
CA VAL A 244 31.52 6.80 7.32
C VAL A 244 31.20 8.19 7.83
N THR A 245 31.12 9.17 6.93
CA THR A 245 30.76 10.55 7.26
C THR A 245 29.53 10.96 6.48
N GLY A 246 28.55 11.53 7.17
CA GLY A 246 27.33 12.02 6.54
C GLY A 246 26.50 12.92 7.44
N ILE A 247 25.39 13.41 6.89
CA ILE A 247 24.45 14.29 7.59
C ILE A 247 23.51 13.47 8.47
N PRO A 248 23.50 13.66 9.80
CA PRO A 248 22.70 12.82 10.66
C PRO A 248 21.21 13.18 10.59
N CYS A 249 20.36 12.16 10.62
CA CYS A 249 18.92 12.27 10.87
C CYS A 249 18.65 12.20 12.36
N ARG A 250 17.70 13.00 12.84
CA ARG A 250 17.17 12.96 14.20
C ARG A 250 15.88 12.12 14.23
N ALA A 251 15.58 11.49 15.36
CA ALA A 251 14.43 10.59 15.49
C ALA A 251 13.06 11.28 15.36
N ASP A 252 13.02 12.61 15.37
CA ASP A 252 11.83 13.41 15.06
C ASP A 252 11.62 13.61 13.55
N GLY A 253 12.52 13.10 12.71
CA GLY A 253 12.47 13.15 11.26
C GLY A 253 13.07 14.40 10.62
N THR A 254 13.87 15.16 11.36
CA THR A 254 14.68 16.26 10.81
C THR A 254 16.11 15.80 10.48
N ALA A 255 16.83 16.55 9.66
CA ALA A 255 18.25 16.35 9.39
C ALA A 255 19.06 17.52 9.96
N ASP A 256 20.22 17.24 10.56
CA ASP A 256 21.14 18.28 11.05
C ASP A 256 22.13 18.65 9.95
N LEU A 257 21.72 19.60 9.10
CA LEU A 257 22.48 19.98 7.90
C LEU A 257 23.81 20.69 8.21
N GLU A 258 24.00 21.16 9.45
CA GLU A 258 25.16 21.94 9.86
C GLU A 258 26.27 21.10 10.51
N HIS A 259 25.91 19.96 11.12
CA HIS A 259 26.83 19.14 11.92
C HIS A 259 26.96 17.72 11.36
N PRO A 260 27.85 17.49 10.35
CA PRO A 260 28.14 16.16 9.87
C PRO A 260 28.65 15.24 10.99
N LEU A 261 28.20 13.98 10.97
CA LEU A 261 28.63 12.95 11.90
C LEU A 261 29.59 12.00 11.20
N THR A 262 30.72 11.69 11.85
CA THR A 262 31.67 10.68 11.39
C THR A 262 31.63 9.47 12.33
N LEU A 263 31.40 8.30 11.77
CA LEU A 263 31.32 7.02 12.45
C LEU A 263 32.57 6.19 12.14
N ASN A 264 33.20 5.61 13.16
CA ASN A 264 34.29 4.65 12.99
C ASN A 264 33.72 3.27 12.62
N THR A 265 34.08 2.76 11.46
CA THR A 265 33.59 1.46 10.94
C THR A 265 34.04 0.25 11.76
N SER A 266 35.05 0.38 12.63
CA SER A 266 35.39 -0.70 13.57
C SER A 266 34.34 -0.87 14.66
N GLU A 267 33.69 0.23 15.06
CA GLU A 267 32.74 0.32 16.18
C GLU A 267 31.28 0.33 15.70
N TRP A 268 31.04 0.90 14.53
CA TRP A 268 29.72 1.07 13.92
C TRP A 268 29.56 0.16 12.72
N LYS A 269 28.51 -0.66 12.73
CA LYS A 269 28.18 -1.59 11.63
C LYS A 269 26.83 -1.24 11.00
N PRO A 270 26.66 -1.38 9.67
CA PRO A 270 25.36 -1.21 9.04
C PRO A 270 24.31 -2.12 9.69
N ALA A 271 23.13 -1.56 9.99
CA ALA A 271 22.00 -2.33 10.51
C ALA A 271 21.38 -3.26 9.46
N VAL A 272 21.52 -2.87 8.18
CA VAL A 272 20.99 -3.55 7.00
C VAL A 272 21.94 -3.39 5.83
N SER A 273 22.02 -4.42 5.01
CA SER A 273 22.63 -4.41 3.68
C SER A 273 21.56 -4.10 2.61
N PRO A 274 21.96 -3.71 1.39
CA PRO A 274 21.02 -3.51 0.27
C PRO A 274 20.21 -4.76 -0.11
N TRP A 275 20.72 -5.94 0.22
CA TRP A 275 20.13 -7.24 -0.14
C TRP A 275 19.24 -7.82 0.96
N ASP A 276 19.28 -7.25 2.16
CA ASP A 276 18.41 -7.67 3.24
C ASP A 276 16.96 -7.40 2.89
N LEU A 277 16.10 -8.36 3.23
CA LEU A 277 14.67 -8.21 3.03
C LEU A 277 14.08 -7.42 4.20
N CYS A 278 13.57 -6.22 3.88
CA CYS A 278 12.99 -5.28 4.83
C CYS A 278 11.49 -5.14 4.51
N PRO A 279 10.59 -5.61 5.39
CA PRO A 279 9.16 -5.44 5.16
C PRO A 279 8.79 -3.95 5.21
N SER A 280 8.21 -3.43 4.13
CA SER A 280 7.52 -2.15 4.18
C SER A 280 6.13 -2.32 4.78
N ILE A 281 5.82 -1.47 5.74
CA ILE A 281 4.53 -1.37 6.39
C ILE A 281 3.60 -0.61 5.45
N HIS A 282 2.45 -1.22 5.16
CA HIS A 282 1.32 -0.60 4.51
C HIS A 282 0.14 -0.55 5.48
N ILE A 283 -0.58 0.58 5.47
CA ILE A 283 -1.73 0.82 6.34
C ILE A 283 -3.00 0.69 5.51
N PRO A 284 -3.71 -0.44 5.57
CA PRO A 284 -4.96 -0.62 4.83
C PRO A 284 -6.04 0.32 5.36
N SER A 285 -6.89 0.80 4.45
CA SER A 285 -8.13 1.53 4.76
C SER A 285 -9.06 0.70 5.65
N GLY A 286 -9.88 1.36 6.46
CA GLY A 286 -10.85 0.71 7.33
C GLY A 286 -10.83 1.28 8.75
N SER A 287 -10.63 0.42 9.74
CA SER A 287 -10.68 0.77 11.16
C SER A 287 -9.60 1.78 11.57
N ARG A 288 -9.73 2.31 12.79
CA ARG A 288 -8.67 3.13 13.42
C ARG A 288 -7.38 2.31 13.54
N MET A 289 -6.27 3.00 13.78
CA MET A 289 -4.94 2.40 13.95
C MET A 289 -4.44 2.66 15.39
N PRO A 290 -5.12 2.15 16.44
CA PRO A 290 -4.65 2.34 17.80
C PRO A 290 -3.24 1.76 17.94
N PHE A 291 -2.39 2.43 18.72
CA PHE A 291 -0.97 2.10 18.75
C PHE A 291 -0.69 0.67 19.24
N GLU A 292 -1.49 0.16 20.18
CA GLU A 292 -1.34 -1.23 20.66
C GLU A 292 -1.53 -2.24 19.53
N GLU A 293 -2.53 -2.07 18.66
CA GLU A 293 -2.74 -2.96 17.51
C GLU A 293 -1.61 -2.86 16.47
N VAL A 294 -0.97 -1.69 16.35
CA VAL A 294 0.21 -1.49 15.52
C VAL A 294 1.41 -2.25 16.09
N LYS A 295 1.65 -2.12 17.41
CA LYS A 295 2.74 -2.81 18.10
C LYS A 295 2.55 -4.33 18.04
N ASP A 296 1.35 -4.82 18.33
CA ASP A 296 1.00 -6.23 18.24
C ASP A 296 1.18 -6.76 16.81
N SER A 297 0.78 -5.99 15.80
CA SER A 297 0.99 -6.34 14.40
C SER A 297 2.46 -6.51 14.07
N LEU A 298 3.34 -5.60 14.52
CA LEU A 298 4.78 -5.66 14.28
C LEU A 298 5.44 -6.88 14.97
N LEU A 299 5.08 -7.13 16.23
CA LEU A 299 5.56 -8.29 16.98
C LEU A 299 5.14 -9.60 16.31
N ASN A 300 3.85 -9.71 15.94
CA ASN A 300 3.32 -10.86 15.23
C ASN A 300 3.97 -11.03 13.85
N ALA A 301 4.31 -9.95 13.15
CA ALA A 301 4.98 -10.01 11.86
C ALA A 301 6.40 -10.56 11.98
N ARG A 302 7.17 -10.12 12.98
CA ARG A 302 8.51 -10.67 13.27
C ARG A 302 8.44 -12.18 13.51
N GLU A 303 7.47 -12.64 14.31
CA GLU A 303 7.27 -14.06 14.57
C GLU A 303 6.79 -14.83 13.33
N PHE A 304 5.88 -14.25 12.56
CA PHE A 304 5.37 -14.82 11.32
C PHE A 304 6.49 -15.12 10.32
N PHE A 305 7.33 -14.13 10.03
CA PHE A 305 8.44 -14.30 9.08
C PHE A 305 9.49 -15.29 9.58
N ALA A 306 9.78 -15.29 10.89
CA ALA A 306 10.67 -16.28 11.49
C ALA A 306 10.10 -17.71 11.40
N ARG A 307 8.80 -17.89 11.64
CA ARG A 307 8.15 -19.21 11.66
C ARG A 307 7.96 -19.81 10.28
N TYR A 308 7.38 -19.06 9.34
CA TYR A 308 6.95 -19.61 8.05
C TYR A 308 7.96 -19.42 6.92
N PHE A 309 8.84 -18.42 7.05
CA PHE A 309 9.82 -18.09 6.01
C PHE A 309 11.27 -18.21 6.51
N HIS A 310 11.47 -18.68 7.74
CA HIS A 310 12.77 -18.82 8.40
C HIS A 310 13.64 -17.57 8.26
N ARG A 311 13.00 -16.39 8.33
CA ARG A 311 13.60 -15.10 8.04
C ARG A 311 13.66 -14.25 9.30
N GLN A 312 14.86 -13.81 9.65
CA GLN A 312 15.04 -12.75 10.63
C GLN A 312 14.84 -11.41 9.93
N ILE A 313 13.97 -10.58 10.49
CA ILE A 313 13.70 -9.24 9.98
C ILE A 313 14.66 -8.28 10.69
N PRO A 314 15.46 -7.47 9.98
CA PRO A 314 16.35 -6.52 10.62
C PRO A 314 15.59 -5.27 11.09
N LEU A 315 14.67 -4.78 10.26
CA LEU A 315 13.82 -3.63 10.53
C LEU A 315 12.53 -3.70 9.73
N PHE A 316 11.52 -2.97 10.21
CA PHE A 316 10.31 -2.64 9.48
C PHE A 316 10.40 -1.17 9.05
N CYS A 317 9.92 -0.84 7.86
CA CYS A 317 10.03 0.51 7.32
C CYS A 317 8.70 1.00 6.76
N CYS A 318 8.47 2.31 6.75
CA CYS A 318 7.28 2.89 6.14
C CYS A 318 7.61 4.25 5.58
N CYS A 319 7.13 4.56 4.38
CA CYS A 319 7.16 5.89 3.81
C CYS A 319 5.78 6.21 3.27
N SER A 320 5.11 7.22 3.83
CA SER A 320 3.70 7.48 3.53
C SER A 320 3.27 8.91 3.88
N TRP A 321 2.19 9.37 3.24
CA TRP A 321 1.49 10.61 3.59
C TRP A 321 0.98 10.60 5.04
N ILE A 322 0.67 9.43 5.59
CA ILE A 322 0.19 9.28 6.97
C ILE A 322 1.27 9.65 8.00
N LEU A 323 2.53 9.73 7.57
CA LEU A 323 3.69 10.08 8.38
C LEU A 323 4.15 11.51 8.16
N ASN A 324 3.36 12.35 7.48
CA ASN A 324 3.66 13.77 7.33
C ASN A 324 3.96 14.39 8.71
N PRO A 325 5.14 15.01 8.91
CA PRO A 325 5.50 15.69 10.16
C PRO A 325 4.43 16.69 10.63
N ALA A 326 3.69 17.31 9.71
CA ALA A 326 2.64 18.27 10.05
C ALA A 326 1.50 17.68 10.90
N TRP A 327 1.28 16.36 10.85
CA TRP A 327 0.25 15.71 11.65
C TRP A 327 0.54 15.74 13.14
N GLU A 328 1.80 15.90 13.56
CA GLU A 328 2.12 15.96 15.00
C GLU A 328 1.62 17.24 15.68
N PHE A 329 1.44 18.33 14.93
CA PHE A 329 0.91 19.58 15.47
C PHE A 329 -0.48 19.96 14.94
N LEU A 330 -0.89 19.47 13.76
CA LEU A 330 -2.24 19.69 13.23
C LEU A 330 -3.25 18.63 13.69
N LEU A 331 -2.77 17.44 14.05
CA LEU A 331 -3.55 16.29 14.50
C LEU A 331 -2.89 15.69 15.76
N ASP A 332 -2.58 16.55 16.72
CA ASP A 332 -2.01 16.12 17.99
C ASP A 332 -2.92 15.05 18.64
N HIS A 333 -2.28 14.09 19.31
CA HIS A 333 -2.90 12.91 19.91
C HIS A 333 -3.60 11.95 18.93
N SER A 334 -3.48 12.18 17.61
CA SER A 334 -3.96 11.21 16.63
C SER A 334 -3.11 9.95 16.61
N ASN A 335 -3.73 8.84 16.21
CA ASN A 335 -3.02 7.58 15.96
C ASN A 335 -1.89 7.73 14.92
N MET A 336 -2.04 8.64 13.95
CA MET A 336 -1.04 8.89 12.91
C MET A 336 0.20 9.58 13.49
N ALA A 337 -0.02 10.64 14.27
CA ALA A 337 1.04 11.31 15.01
C ALA A 337 1.74 10.34 15.97
N ARG A 338 0.97 9.57 16.74
CA ARG A 338 1.54 8.59 17.69
C ARG A 338 2.38 7.52 16.99
N PHE A 339 1.91 6.98 15.87
CA PHE A 339 2.68 5.98 15.12
C PHE A 339 4.01 6.53 14.63
N ARG A 340 4.02 7.76 14.11
CA ARG A 340 5.24 8.45 13.70
C ARG A 340 6.21 8.69 14.87
N GLN A 341 5.69 9.06 16.04
CA GLN A 341 6.48 9.31 17.26
C GLN A 341 7.17 8.09 17.84
N GLU A 342 6.65 6.90 17.54
CA GLU A 342 7.13 5.63 18.09
C GLU A 342 8.21 4.98 17.24
N GLY A 343 8.23 5.27 15.94
CA GLY A 343 9.35 4.89 15.06
C GLY A 343 10.49 5.91 15.09
N PHE A 344 11.65 5.50 14.57
CA PHE A 344 12.67 6.46 14.19
C PHE A 344 12.20 7.17 12.92
N ALA A 345 11.73 8.40 13.04
CA ALA A 345 11.29 9.17 11.89
C ALA A 345 12.49 9.69 11.10
N PHE A 346 12.34 9.83 9.79
CA PHE A 346 13.36 10.41 8.91
C PHE A 346 12.73 11.27 7.81
N PRO A 347 13.47 12.25 7.25
CA PRO A 347 12.99 13.09 6.18
C PRO A 347 12.65 12.29 4.92
N SER A 348 11.52 12.59 4.28
CA SER A 348 11.12 11.99 3.00
C SER A 348 10.63 13.06 2.03
N PRO A 349 10.97 12.97 0.73
CA PRO A 349 10.45 13.91 -0.26
C PRO A 349 8.94 13.71 -0.43
N SER A 350 8.21 14.81 -0.57
CA SER A 350 6.81 14.76 -0.96
C SER A 350 6.67 14.23 -2.39
N TRP A 351 5.76 13.30 -2.65
CA TRP A 351 5.59 12.73 -4.00
C TRP A 351 4.86 13.69 -4.95
N SER A 352 4.01 14.54 -4.40
CA SER A 352 3.26 15.56 -5.11
C SER A 352 2.69 16.60 -4.13
N PRO A 353 2.30 17.80 -4.60
CA PRO A 353 1.63 18.81 -3.77
C PRO A 353 0.29 18.38 -3.15
N LYS A 354 -0.27 17.25 -3.59
CA LYS A 354 -1.55 16.70 -3.11
C LYS A 354 -1.39 15.30 -2.54
N THR A 355 -0.18 14.92 -2.12
CA THR A 355 0.09 13.58 -1.56
C THR A 355 -0.86 13.25 -0.41
N GLY A 356 -1.55 12.11 -0.50
CA GLY A 356 -2.54 11.67 0.48
C GLY A 356 -3.99 12.13 0.21
N MET A 357 -4.22 13.03 -0.76
CA MET A 357 -5.54 13.59 -1.03
C MET A 357 -6.57 12.51 -1.42
N SER A 358 -6.21 11.58 -2.31
CA SER A 358 -7.10 10.49 -2.73
C SER A 358 -7.49 9.55 -1.57
N PHE A 359 -6.63 9.38 -0.57
CA PHE A 359 -6.94 8.57 0.62
C PHE A 359 -7.86 9.28 1.61
N ILE A 360 -7.79 10.61 1.69
CA ILE A 360 -8.56 11.43 2.65
C ILE A 360 -9.92 11.85 2.08
N PHE A 361 -9.96 12.14 0.78
CA PHE A 361 -11.14 12.68 0.09
C PHE A 361 -11.71 11.73 -0.98
N GLY A 362 -11.04 10.61 -1.29
CA GLY A 362 -11.46 9.68 -2.34
C GLY A 362 -11.11 10.13 -3.76
N ARG A 363 -10.58 11.34 -3.94
CA ARG A 363 -10.29 11.98 -5.23
C ARG A 363 -9.17 13.00 -5.11
N ASP A 364 -8.53 13.37 -6.21
CA ASP A 364 -7.41 14.32 -6.27
C ASP A 364 -7.45 15.29 -7.47
N ASP A 365 -8.53 15.24 -8.24
CA ASP A 365 -8.77 16.02 -9.46
C ASP A 365 -9.11 17.49 -9.20
N VAL A 366 -9.59 17.84 -8.01
CA VAL A 366 -9.95 19.20 -7.60
C VAL A 366 -9.00 19.76 -6.54
N SER A 367 -9.14 21.04 -6.17
CA SER A 367 -8.43 21.59 -5.02
C SER A 367 -9.00 21.02 -3.71
N PRO A 368 -8.18 20.63 -2.72
CA PRO A 368 -8.69 20.19 -1.43
C PRO A 368 -9.48 21.29 -0.70
N LEU A 369 -9.25 22.57 -1.03
CA LEU A 369 -9.95 23.72 -0.44
C LEU A 369 -11.40 23.87 -0.96
N GLU A 370 -11.74 23.23 -2.07
CA GLU A 370 -13.09 23.25 -2.65
C GLU A 370 -13.97 22.13 -2.09
N LEU A 371 -13.38 21.17 -1.38
CA LEU A 371 -14.07 20.02 -0.81
C LEU A 371 -14.54 20.32 0.62
N PRO A 372 -15.68 19.74 1.06
CA PRO A 372 -16.12 19.87 2.44
C PRO A 372 -15.17 19.13 3.40
N ALA A 373 -14.79 19.79 4.50
CA ALA A 373 -13.94 19.22 5.55
C ALA A 373 -14.75 18.76 6.77
N VAL A 374 -15.40 17.60 6.64
CA VAL A 374 -16.36 17.07 7.63
C VAL A 374 -15.70 16.41 8.84
N ASN A 375 -14.42 16.03 8.75
CA ASN A 375 -13.68 15.44 9.87
C ASN A 375 -12.34 16.16 10.15
N SER A 376 -11.67 15.77 11.25
CA SER A 376 -10.44 16.43 11.69
C SER A 376 -9.29 16.29 10.68
N VAL A 377 -9.10 15.12 10.08
CA VAL A 377 -8.02 14.90 9.10
C VAL A 377 -8.22 15.73 7.83
N GLN A 378 -9.45 15.91 7.36
CA GLN A 378 -9.74 16.78 6.21
C GLN A 378 -9.46 18.24 6.52
N ARG A 379 -9.82 18.73 7.72
CA ARG A 379 -9.51 20.10 8.16
C ARG A 379 -8.00 20.32 8.27
N ALA A 380 -7.29 19.37 8.88
CA ALA A 380 -5.84 19.40 8.98
C ALA A 380 -5.16 19.36 7.61
N PHE A 381 -5.68 18.57 6.66
CA PHE A 381 -5.16 18.52 5.30
C PHE A 381 -5.32 19.86 4.57
N GLN A 382 -6.50 20.49 4.66
CA GLN A 382 -6.70 21.82 4.08
C GLN A 382 -5.77 22.86 4.71
N GLU A 383 -5.55 22.80 6.02
CA GLU A 383 -4.62 23.70 6.71
C GLU A 383 -3.16 23.47 6.31
N ALA A 384 -2.72 22.21 6.25
CA ALA A 384 -1.40 21.87 5.74
C ALA A 384 -1.21 22.33 4.29
N TYR A 385 -2.25 22.20 3.45
CA TYR A 385 -2.22 22.67 2.07
C TYR A 385 -2.07 24.20 1.97
N ARG A 386 -2.78 24.98 2.79
CA ARG A 386 -2.63 26.44 2.83
C ARG A 386 -1.23 26.89 3.24
N ARG A 387 -0.54 26.10 4.06
CA ARG A 387 0.75 26.42 4.66
C ARG A 387 1.96 25.81 3.92
N ASP A 388 1.74 25.16 2.77
CA ASP A 388 2.78 24.38 2.06
C ASP A 388 3.45 23.30 2.94
N LEU A 389 2.66 22.63 3.77
CA LEU A 389 3.09 21.57 4.68
C LEU A 389 2.66 20.17 4.22
N ILE A 390 2.17 20.03 2.97
CA ILE A 390 1.78 18.71 2.44
C ILE A 390 3.03 17.94 2.01
N GLY A 391 3.28 16.85 2.73
CA GLY A 391 4.42 15.99 2.48
C GLY A 391 4.17 14.54 2.83
N THR A 392 5.25 13.77 2.68
CA THR A 392 5.35 12.42 3.21
C THR A 392 6.28 12.44 4.43
N GLY A 393 6.29 11.35 5.19
CA GLY A 393 7.35 11.08 6.13
C GLY A 393 7.77 9.63 6.05
N GLY A 394 8.99 9.37 6.51
CA GLY A 394 9.51 8.04 6.69
C GLY A 394 9.60 7.66 8.16
N ILE A 395 9.37 6.40 8.48
CA ILE A 395 9.80 5.79 9.74
C ILE A 395 10.48 4.45 9.48
N PHE A 396 11.37 4.06 10.38
CA PHE A 396 11.73 2.67 10.55
C PHE A 396 11.68 2.26 12.02
N VAL A 397 11.57 0.96 12.25
CA VAL A 397 11.69 0.36 13.57
C VAL A 397 12.60 -0.86 13.44
N LEU A 398 13.72 -0.86 14.17
CA LEU A 398 14.57 -2.04 14.27
C LEU A 398 13.80 -3.18 14.96
N ALA A 399 13.90 -4.39 14.41
CA ALA A 399 13.14 -5.53 14.92
C ALA A 399 13.55 -5.93 16.36
N ARG A 400 14.79 -5.58 16.76
CA ARG A 400 15.32 -5.76 18.13
C ARG A 400 14.71 -4.81 19.17
N ASP A 401 14.04 -3.75 18.70
CA ASP A 401 13.52 -2.67 19.55
C ASP A 401 11.99 -2.67 19.63
N LEU A 402 11.30 -3.65 19.03
CA LEU A 402 9.83 -3.72 18.99
C LEU A 402 9.19 -3.73 20.39
N GLU A 403 9.82 -4.42 21.35
CA GLU A 403 9.34 -4.51 22.72
C GLU A 403 9.33 -3.15 23.42
N LYS A 404 10.28 -2.27 23.06
CA LYS A 404 10.49 -0.94 23.66
C LYS A 404 9.51 0.12 23.16
N LEU A 405 8.77 -0.18 22.10
CA LEU A 405 7.69 0.67 21.58
C LEU A 405 6.60 0.92 22.64
N GLY A 406 5.97 2.09 22.59
CA GLY A 406 4.94 2.53 23.54
C GLY A 406 5.41 3.65 24.47
N ASN A 407 6.69 3.98 24.42
CA ASN A 407 7.32 5.04 25.21
C ASN A 407 8.10 6.03 24.35
N GLN A 408 7.88 6.06 23.03
CA GLN A 408 8.63 6.91 22.08
C GLN A 408 10.14 6.69 22.22
N TYR A 409 10.56 5.42 22.26
CA TYR A 409 11.91 4.99 22.61
C TYR A 409 13.00 5.76 21.85
N TYR A 410 12.88 5.89 20.53
CA TYR A 410 13.87 6.57 19.70
C TYR A 410 14.02 8.07 19.97
N ARG A 411 13.00 8.73 20.53
CA ARG A 411 13.02 10.18 20.81
C ARG A 411 13.56 10.55 22.18
N ARG A 412 13.63 9.57 23.09
CA ARG A 412 14.12 9.77 24.47
C ARG A 412 15.58 9.39 24.65
N LYS A 413 16.20 8.84 23.61
CA LYS A 413 17.54 8.30 23.63
C LYS A 413 18.59 9.38 23.40
#